data_AF-A0A2N1J4B1-F1
#
_entry.id   AF-A0A2N1J4B1-F1
#
_cell.length_a   1.000
_cell.length_b   1.000
_cell.length_c   1.000
_cell.angle_alpha   90.00
_cell.angle_beta   90.00
_cell.angle_gamma   90.00
#
_symmetry.space_group_name_H-M   'P 1'
#
loop_
_entity.id
_entity.type
_entity.pdbx_description
1 polymer ?
#
loop_
_entity_poly.entity_id
_entity_poly.type
_entity_poly.pdbx_seq_one_letter_code
_entity_poly.pdbx_strand_id
1 'polypeptide(L)' 'MKRKIHEIKKFSVIAIVSIAITLFLSYHVAIILFGSNSLEVYNSLKDKRVYLVNEIKRLQEENAHLQKEYFELKNLEPEQ' A
#
# COMPACT_ATOMS: atom_id res chain seq x y z
N MET A 1 48.40 18.90 -25.75
CA MET A 1 48.07 17.92 -24.68
C MET A 1 47.23 18.51 -23.55
N LYS A 2 47.64 19.58 -22.87
CA LYS A 2 46.95 20.13 -21.68
C LYS A 2 45.45 20.45 -21.88
N ARG A 3 45.07 21.02 -23.03
CA ARG A 3 43.67 21.35 -23.37
C ARG A 3 42.78 20.10 -23.51
N LYS A 4 43.27 19.02 -24.12
CA LYS A 4 42.53 17.74 -24.23
C LYS A 4 42.30 17.11 -22.84
N ILE A 5 43.30 17.17 -21.95
CA ILE A 5 43.18 16.66 -20.58
C ILE A 5 42.14 17.45 -19.78
N HIS A 6 42.09 18.78 -19.95
CA HIS A 6 41.09 19.63 -19.30
C HIS A 6 39.66 19.31 -19.73
N GLU A 7 39.44 19.11 -21.03
CA GLU A 7 38.12 18.77 -21.56
C GLU A 7 37.67 17.37 -21.13
N ILE A 8 38.58 16.39 -21.07
CA ILE A 8 38.28 15.06 -20.51
C ILE A 8 37.91 15.17 -19.03
N LYS A 9 38.64 15.95 -18.24
CA LYS A 9 38.33 16.16 -16.82
C LYS A 9 36.95 16.80 -16.62
N LYS A 10 36.59 17.82 -17.41
CA LYS A 10 35.25 18.43 -17.37
C LYS A 10 34.16 17.40 -17.70
N PHE A 11 34.35 16.62 -18.77
CA PHE A 11 33.39 15.59 -19.15
C PHE A 11 33.22 14.54 -18.05
N SER A 12 34.32 14.06 -17.46
CA SER A 12 34.27 13.11 -16.35
C SER A 12 33.52 13.66 -15.14
N VAL A 13 33.70 14.94 -14.78
CA VAL A 13 32.96 15.58 -13.69
C VAL A 13 31.46 15.62 -13.99
N ILE A 14 31.07 16.03 -15.20
CA ILE A 14 29.67 16.09 -15.60
C ILE A 14 29.04 14.69 -15.57
N ALA A 15 29.75 13.68 -16.07
CA ALA A 15 29.28 12.29 -16.04
C ALA A 15 29.07 11.79 -14.60
N ILE A 16 30.02 12.04 -13.69
CA ILE A 16 29.91 11.65 -12.28
C ILE A 16 28.71 12.33 -11.61
N VAL A 17 28.53 13.64 -11.82
CA VAL A 17 27.40 14.39 -11.26
C VAL A 17 26.07 13.86 -11.81
N SER A 18 26.01 13.56 -13.10
CA SER A 18 24.79 13.02 -13.73
C SER A 18 24.42 11.66 -13.13
N ILE A 19 25.40 10.78 -12.91
CA ILE A 19 25.21 9.49 -12.24
C ILE A 19 24.74 9.69 -10.79
N ALA A 20 25.38 10.58 -10.03
CA ALA A 20 25.00 10.85 -8.65
C ALA A 20 23.55 11.35 -8.54
N ILE A 21 23.14 12.27 -9.42
CA ILE A 21 21.76 12.78 -9.50
C ILE A 21 20.80 11.64 -9.85
N THR A 22 21.15 10.80 -10.82
CA THR A 22 20.32 9.68 -11.26
C THR A 22 20.10 8.70 -10.11
N LEU A 23 21.15 8.33 -9.38
CA LEU A 23 21.06 7.44 -8.22
C LEU A 23 20.21 8.05 -7.10
N PHE A 24 20.42 9.34 -6.80
CA PHE A 24 19.63 10.05 -5.81
C PHE A 24 18.14 10.07 -6.15
N LEU A 25 17.79 10.42 -7.39
CA LEU A 25 16.41 10.45 -7.85
C LEU A 25 15.78 9.06 -7.84
N SER A 26 16.51 8.04 -8.30
CA SER A 26 16.04 6.66 -8.34
C SER A 26 15.74 6.14 -6.94
N TYR A 27 16.62 6.42 -5.98
CA TYR A 27 16.40 6.08 -4.58
C TYR A 27 15.17 6.78 -3.98
N HIS A 28 15.01 8.08 -4.28
CA HIS A 28 13.87 8.84 -3.80
C HIS A 28 12.53 8.31 -4.35
N VAL A 29 12.48 8.01 -5.65
CA VAL A 29 11.31 7.41 -6.29
C VAL A 29 10.99 6.03 -5.70
N ALA A 30 12.01 5.21 -5.45
CA ALA A 30 11.81 3.90 -4.83
C ALA A 30 11.18 4.01 -3.43
N ILE A 31 11.60 4.97 -2.60
CA ILE A 31 11.00 5.19 -1.27
C ILE A 31 9.54 5.63 -1.40
N ILE A 32 9.22 6.54 -2.32
CA ILE A 32 7.86 7.05 -2.49
C ILE A 32 6.90 5.94 -2.95
N LEU A 33 7.37 5.07 -3.85
CA LEU A 33 6.54 4.01 -4.42
C LEU A 33 6.43 2.78 -3.51
N PHE A 34 7.51 2.40 -2.81
CA PHE A 34 7.64 1.10 -2.14
C PHE A 34 8.12 1.17 -0.67
N GLY A 35 8.35 2.36 -0.11
CA GLY A 35 8.72 2.54 1.30
C GLY A 35 7.56 2.27 2.29
N SER A 36 7.82 2.53 3.58
CA SER A 36 6.82 2.32 4.66
C SER A 36 5.62 3.28 4.59
N ASN A 37 5.85 4.50 4.09
CA ASN A 37 4.81 5.51 3.85
C ASN A 37 4.62 5.72 2.34
N SER A 38 4.42 4.61 1.61
CA SER A 38 4.40 4.61 0.16
C SER A 38 3.02 4.51 -0.45
N LEU A 39 2.97 4.70 -1.77
CA LEU A 39 1.78 4.48 -2.57
C LEU A 39 1.29 3.02 -2.49
N GLU A 40 2.20 2.05 -2.48
CA GLU A 40 1.84 0.63 -2.34
C GLU A 40 1.14 0.38 -1.00
N VAL A 41 1.73 0.87 0.11
CA VAL A 41 1.14 0.74 1.45
C VAL A 41 -0.23 1.41 1.50
N TYR A 42 -0.38 2.62 0.95
CA TYR A 42 -1.66 3.31 0.88
C TYR A 42 -2.73 2.48 0.13
N ASN A 43 -2.40 1.94 -1.04
CA ASN A 43 -3.34 1.13 -1.81
C ASN A 43 -3.74 -0.14 -1.06
N SER A 44 -2.78 -0.83 -0.43
CA SER A 44 -3.08 -2.02 0.38
C SER A 44 -4.04 -1.72 1.54
N LEU A 45 -3.86 -0.58 2.21
CA LEU A 45 -4.73 -0.14 3.31
C LEU A 45 -6.12 0.24 2.80
N LYS A 46 -6.19 0.89 1.64
CA LYS A 46 -7.46 1.23 0.98
C LYS A 46 -8.25 -0.04 0.63
N ASP A 47 -7.61 -1.03 0.03
CA ASP A 47 -8.26 -2.29 -0.36
C ASP A 47 -8.70 -3.08 0.88
N LYS A 48 -7.83 -3.15 1.90
CA LYS A 48 -8.16 -3.78 3.19
C LYS A 48 -9.35 -3.09 3.86
N ARG A 49 -9.43 -1.76 3.80
CA ARG A 49 -10.58 -1.01 4.32
C ARG A 49 -11.87 -1.39 3.59
N VAL A 50 -11.85 -1.44 2.25
CA VAL A 50 -13.03 -1.83 1.46
C VAL A 50 -13.48 -3.24 1.83
N TYR A 51 -12.55 -4.18 1.91
CA TYR A 51 -12.83 -5.55 2.36
C TYR A 51 -13.49 -5.58 3.74
N LEU A 52 -12.90 -4.90 4.74
CA LEU A 52 -13.41 -4.90 6.11
C LEU A 52 -14.80 -4.27 6.22
N VAL A 53 -15.09 -3.20 5.46
CA VAL A 53 -16.43 -2.59 5.44
C VAL A 53 -17.47 -3.56 4.89
N ASN A 54 -17.14 -4.29 3.81
CA ASN A 54 -18.03 -5.29 3.25
C ASN A 54 -18.23 -6.47 4.21
N GLU A 55 -17.17 -6.89 4.90
CA GLU A 55 -17.23 -7.98 5.87
C GLU A 55 -18.07 -7.64 7.10
N ILE A 56 -17.99 -6.40 7.59
CA ILE A 56 -18.89 -5.90 8.64
C ILE A 56 -20.35 -6.03 8.20
N LYS A 57 -20.67 -5.60 6.97
CA LYS A 57 -22.04 -5.70 6.45
C LYS A 57 -22.51 -7.15 6.36
N ARG A 58 -21.66 -8.04 5.82
CA ARG A 58 -21.96 -9.48 5.71
C ARG A 58 -22.25 -10.09 7.09
N LEU A 59 -21.41 -9.79 8.08
CA LEU A 59 -21.57 -10.30 9.44
C LEU A 59 -22.82 -9.74 10.14
N GLN A 60 -23.21 -8.50 9.85
CA GLN A 60 -24.46 -7.92 10.36
C GLN A 60 -25.69 -8.64 9.79
N GLU A 61 -25.69 -8.94 8.49
CA GLU A 61 -26.76 -9.69 7.83
C GLU A 61 -26.85 -11.12 8.37
N GLU A 62 -25.71 -11.79 8.54
CA GLU A 62 -25.63 -13.14 9.11
C GLU A 62 -26.09 -13.18 10.57
N ASN A 63 -25.67 -12.21 11.39
CA ASN A 63 -26.14 -12.09 12.77
C ASN A 63 -27.65 -11.90 12.86
N ALA A 64 -28.24 -11.07 11.98
CA ALA A 64 -29.68 -10.86 11.95
C ALA A 64 -30.45 -12.14 11.54
N HIS A 65 -29.91 -12.89 10.57
CA HIS A 65 -30.47 -14.18 10.17
C HIS A 65 -30.43 -15.19 11.33
N LEU A 66 -29.26 -15.37 11.95
CA LEU A 66 -29.08 -16.28 13.08
C LEU A 66 -29.94 -15.90 14.28
N GLN A 67 -30.10 -14.60 14.54
CA GLN A 67 -30.97 -14.13 15.62
C GLN A 67 -32.44 -14.45 15.36
N LYS A 68 -32.89 -14.37 14.10
CA LYS A 68 -34.24 -14.78 13.72
C LYS A 68 -34.44 -16.28 13.94
N GLU A 69 -33.53 -17.10 13.45
CA GLU A 69 -33.57 -18.55 13.61
C GLU A 69 -33.55 -18.95 15.09
N TYR A 70 -32.70 -18.30 15.90
CA TYR A 70 -32.65 -18.49 17.34
C TYR A 70 -34.00 -18.22 18.00
N PHE A 71 -34.70 -17.14 17.64
CA PHE A 71 -36.02 -16.83 18.18
C PHE A 71 -37.09 -17.82 17.73
N GLU A 72 -37.05 -18.29 16.48
CA GLU A 72 -37.97 -19.31 15.99
C GLU A 72 -37.80 -20.63 16.76
N LEU A 73 -36.56 -21.06 17.00
CA LEU A 73 -36.27 -22.25 17.82
C LEU A 73 -36.71 -22.06 19.28
N LYS A 74 -36.41 -20.92 19.90
CA LYS A 74 -36.84 -20.57 21.26
C LYS A 74 -38.36 -20.65 21.46
N ASN A 75 -39.14 -20.25 20.45
CA ASN A 75 -40.59 -20.30 20.49
C ASN A 75 -41.16 -21.72 20.31
N LEU A 76 -40.36 -22.66 19.79
CA LEU A 76 -40.72 -24.07 19.64
C LEU A 76 -40.34 -24.91 20.87
N GLU A 77 -39.48 -24.37 21.75
CA GLU A 77 -39.15 -25.00 23.03
C GLU A 77 -40.32 -24.82 24.00
N PRO A 78 -40.82 -25.89 24.65
CA PRO A 78 -41.89 -25.77 25.63
C PRO A 78 -41.42 -24.93 26.82
N GLU A 79 -42.24 -23.96 27.23
CA GLU A 79 -41.99 -23.20 28.46
C GLU A 79 -41.95 -24.17 29.66
N GLN A 80 -40.86 -24.13 30.42
CA GLN A 80 -40.71 -24.86 31.68
C GLN A 80 -41.51 -24.21 32.81
#